data_AF-A0A4S0NQP8-F1
#
_entry.id   AF-A0A4S0NQP8-F1
#
_cell.length_a   1.000
_cell.length_b   1.000
_cell.length_c   1.000
_cell.angle_alpha   90.00
_cell.angle_beta   90.00
_cell.angle_gamma   90.00
#
_symmetry.space_group_name_H-M   'P 1'
#
loop_
_entity.id
_entity.type
_entity.pdbx_description
1 polymer ?
#
loop_
_entity_poly.entity_id
_entity_poly.type
_entity_poly.pdbx_seq_one_letter_code
_entity_poly.pdbx_strand_id
1 'polypeptide(L)'
;MNAKLTGEARRKIILDGYVNNEPLKDIAAKLGCSLASLKVSASKLGCTRTPKEAAAFRRGFHVPEHKRQDYYQLMIAGQYRARECAQILGLLTVKPAGNK
;
A
#
# COMPACT_ATOMS: atom_id res chain seq x y z
N MET A 1 5.00 -34.26 -8.13
CA MET A 1 4.64 -33.75 -9.47
C MET A 1 3.81 -32.49 -9.28
N ASN A 2 4.34 -31.31 -9.61
CA ASN A 2 3.64 -30.04 -9.43
C ASN A 2 2.51 -29.94 -10.45
N ALA A 3 1.26 -30.17 -10.01
CA ALA A 3 0.10 -29.83 -10.80
C ALA A 3 0.21 -28.34 -11.17
N LYS A 4 0.38 -28.05 -12.46
CA LYS A 4 0.37 -26.66 -12.94
C LYS A 4 -0.99 -26.08 -12.56
N LEU A 5 -1.02 -25.11 -11.64
CA LEU A 5 -2.19 -24.28 -11.39
C LEU A 5 -2.73 -23.79 -12.74
N THR A 6 -4.03 -23.93 -12.94
CA THR A 6 -4.70 -23.36 -14.11
C THR A 6 -4.46 -21.86 -14.14
N GLY A 7 -4.41 -21.26 -15.34
CA GLY A 7 -4.12 -19.83 -15.49
C GLY A 7 -5.09 -18.93 -14.72
N GLU A 8 -6.34 -19.36 -14.58
CA GLU A 8 -7.38 -18.68 -13.82
C GLU A 8 -7.15 -18.76 -12.30
N ALA A 9 -6.85 -19.95 -11.77
CA ALA A 9 -6.52 -20.12 -10.35
C ALA A 9 -5.31 -19.26 -9.95
N ARG A 10 -4.29 -19.21 -10.82
CA ARG A 10 -3.12 -18.34 -10.62
C ARG A 10 -3.51 -16.87 -10.56
N ARG A 11 -4.36 -16.39 -11.48
CA ARG A 11 -4.84 -15.01 -11.49
C ARG A 11 -5.59 -14.66 -10.20
N LYS A 12 -6.48 -15.54 -9.75
CA LYS A 12 -7.26 -15.35 -8.52
C LYS A 12 -6.36 -15.20 -7.30
N ILE A 13 -5.39 -16.10 -7.12
CA ILE A 13 -4.43 -16.03 -6.00
C ILE A 13 -3.66 -14.69 -5.98
N ILE A 14 -3.25 -14.18 -7.15
CA ILE A 14 -2.55 -12.89 -7.23
C ILE A 14 -3.47 -11.75 -6.81
N LEU A 15 -4.69 -11.70 -7.36
CA LEU A 15 -5.65 -10.63 -7.06
C LEU A 15 -6.00 -10.61 -5.57
N ASP A 16 -6.37 -11.76 -5.01
CA ASP A 16 -6.75 -11.89 -3.61
C ASP A 16 -5.59 -11.49 -2.68
N GLY A 17 -4.35 -11.93 -2.99
CA GLY A 17 -3.19 -11.58 -2.20
C GLY A 17 -2.89 -10.08 -2.18
N TYR A 18 -3.02 -9.38 -3.32
CA TYR A 18 -2.81 -7.93 -3.40
C TYR A 18 -3.93 -7.15 -2.70
N VAL A 19 -5.19 -7.58 -2.85
CA VAL A 19 -6.35 -6.97 -2.17
C VAL A 19 -6.23 -7.09 -0.65
N ASN A 20 -5.81 -8.26 -0.17
CA ASN A 20 -5.65 -8.54 1.26
C ASN A 20 -4.34 -8.01 1.87
N ASN A 21 -3.51 -7.31 1.08
CA ASN A 21 -2.17 -6.83 1.51
C ASN A 21 -1.25 -7.94 2.03
N GLU A 22 -1.35 -9.15 1.46
CA GLU A 22 -0.47 -10.25 1.83
C GLU A 22 0.99 -9.94 1.47
N PRO A 23 1.96 -10.44 2.26
CA PRO A 23 3.36 -10.33 1.90
C PRO A 23 3.63 -10.97 0.53
N LEU A 24 4.34 -10.24 -0.35
CA LEU A 24 4.63 -10.74 -1.70
C LEU A 24 5.35 -12.09 -1.70
N LYS A 25 6.14 -12.37 -0.65
CA LYS A 25 6.82 -13.66 -0.46
C LYS A 25 5.82 -14.80 -0.31
N ASP A 26 4.75 -14.58 0.42
CA ASP A 26 3.73 -15.60 0.70
C ASP A 26 2.87 -15.85 -0.54
N ILE A 27 2.50 -14.79 -1.26
CA ILE A 27 1.81 -14.91 -2.56
C ILE A 27 2.67 -15.71 -3.55
N ALA A 28 3.98 -15.41 -3.62
CA ALA A 28 4.90 -16.12 -4.51
C ALA A 28 5.08 -17.60 -4.11
N ALA A 29 5.12 -17.89 -2.81
CA ALA A 29 5.16 -19.25 -2.29
C ALA A 29 3.88 -20.04 -2.64
N LYS A 30 2.69 -19.46 -2.46
CA LYS A 30 1.40 -20.05 -2.87
C LYS A 30 1.35 -20.41 -4.36
N LEU A 31 2.04 -19.63 -5.19
CA LEU A 31 2.12 -19.82 -6.63
C LEU A 31 3.29 -20.70 -7.10
N GLY A 32 4.17 -21.11 -6.19
CA GLY A 32 5.41 -21.83 -6.50
C GLY A 32 6.31 -21.07 -7.47
N CYS A 33 6.41 -19.74 -7.37
CA CYS A 33 7.16 -18.93 -8.32
C CYS A 33 8.09 -17.91 -7.63
N SER A 34 8.98 -17.29 -8.42
CA SER A 34 9.84 -16.21 -7.91
C SER A 34 9.07 -14.91 -7.69
N LEU A 35 9.56 -14.05 -6.79
CA LEU A 35 9.03 -12.69 -6.60
C LEU A 35 9.04 -11.87 -7.88
N ALA A 36 10.08 -12.01 -8.71
CA ALA A 36 10.17 -11.30 -9.99
C ALA A 36 9.04 -11.73 -10.94
N SER A 37 8.80 -13.04 -11.04
CA SER A 37 7.70 -13.60 -11.84
C SER A 37 6.34 -13.13 -11.33
N LEU A 38 6.11 -13.12 -10.01
CA LEU A 38 4.88 -12.59 -9.41
C LEU A 38 4.66 -11.13 -9.79
N LYS A 39 5.68 -10.27 -9.65
CA LYS A 39 5.57 -8.84 -9.95
C LYS A 39 5.23 -8.57 -11.41
N VAL A 40 5.83 -9.32 -12.34
CA VAL A 40 5.50 -9.23 -13.77
C VAL A 40 4.04 -9.62 -14.03
N SER A 41 3.57 -10.72 -13.44
CA SER A 41 2.17 -11.12 -13.56
C SER A 41 1.22 -10.10 -12.95
N ALA A 42 1.51 -9.60 -11.75
CA ALA A 42 0.69 -8.61 -11.07
C ALA A 42 0.59 -7.29 -11.86
N SER A 43 1.70 -6.85 -12.47
CA SER A 43 1.74 -5.68 -13.35
C SER A 43 0.85 -5.88 -14.59
N LYS A 44 0.96 -7.03 -15.27
CA LYS A 44 0.08 -7.38 -16.41
C LYS A 44 -1.41 -7.46 -16.03
N LEU A 45 -1.71 -7.79 -14.78
CA LEU A 45 -3.08 -7.84 -14.25
C LEU A 45 -3.61 -6.46 -13.84
N GLY A 46 -2.76 -5.43 -13.78
CA GLY A 46 -3.16 -4.09 -13.33
C GLY A 46 -3.52 -4.01 -11.83
N CYS A 47 -3.09 -4.98 -11.03
CA CYS A 47 -3.41 -5.05 -9.59
C CYS A 47 -2.34 -4.42 -8.68
N THR A 48 -1.27 -3.88 -9.27
CA THR A 48 -0.22 -3.15 -8.55
C THR A 48 -0.65 -1.71 -8.30
N ARG A 49 -0.28 -1.18 -7.14
CA ARG A 49 -0.47 0.24 -6.80
C ARG A 49 0.33 1.15 -7.74
N THR A 50 -0.28 2.24 -8.17
CA THR A 50 0.41 3.38 -8.78
C THR A 50 1.39 4.04 -7.78
N PRO A 51 2.39 4.83 -8.22
CA PRO A 51 3.28 5.54 -7.31
C PRO A 51 2.54 6.42 -6.29
N LYS A 52 1.44 7.06 -6.71
CA LYS A 52 0.58 7.89 -5.86
C LYS A 52 -0.10 7.06 -4.77
N GLU A 53 -0.66 5.91 -5.13
CA GLU A 53 -1.31 5.00 -4.19
C GLU A 53 -0.30 4.35 -3.24
N ALA A 54 0.89 3.99 -3.74
CA ALA A 54 1.96 3.47 -2.90
C ALA A 54 2.48 4.52 -1.90
N ALA A 55 2.54 5.79 -2.29
CA ALA A 55 2.86 6.88 -1.37
C ALA A 55 1.74 7.12 -0.33
N ALA A 56 0.47 7.03 -0.73
CA ALA A 56 -0.66 7.08 0.20
C ALA A 56 -0.63 5.91 1.20
N PHE A 57 -0.42 4.68 0.70
CA PHE A 57 -0.30 3.48 1.53
C PHE A 57 0.84 3.60 2.54
N ARG A 58 2.03 4.05 2.11
CA ARG A 58 3.18 4.28 3.00
C ARG A 58 2.94 5.37 4.04
N ARG A 59 2.17 6.40 3.71
CA ARG A 59 1.78 7.46 4.67
C ARG A 59 0.87 6.91 5.77
N GLY A 60 0.02 5.92 5.46
CA GLY A 60 -0.87 5.28 6.42
C GLY A 60 -2.07 6.13 6.84
N PHE A 61 -2.34 7.24 6.16
CA PHE A 61 -3.53 8.07 6.36
C PHE A 61 -3.98 8.69 5.03
N HIS A 62 -5.26 9.05 4.98
CA HIS A 62 -5.85 9.74 3.83
C HIS A 62 -5.83 11.25 4.04
N VAL A 63 -5.43 12.01 3.01
CA VAL A 63 -5.54 13.48 3.00
C VAL A 63 -6.78 13.83 2.17
N PRO A 64 -7.86 14.30 2.80
CA PRO A 64 -9.09 14.66 2.09
C PRO A 64 -8.84 15.87 1.21
N GLU A 65 -9.63 15.99 0.14
CA GLU A 65 -9.44 16.99 -0.91
C GLU A 65 -9.38 18.43 -0.38
N HIS A 66 -10.29 18.77 0.53
CA HIS A 66 -10.38 20.10 1.14
C HIS A 66 -9.16 20.49 2.01
N LYS A 67 -8.34 19.53 2.47
CA LYS A 67 -7.10 19.78 3.25
C LYS A 67 -5.82 19.50 2.46
N ARG A 68 -5.96 19.16 1.19
CA ARG A 68 -4.84 18.72 0.35
C ARG A 68 -3.84 19.85 0.10
N GLN A 69 -4.33 21.05 -0.14
CA GLN A 69 -3.50 22.23 -0.37
C GLN A 69 -2.67 22.56 0.87
N ASP A 70 -3.32 22.69 2.03
CA ASP A 70 -2.66 22.98 3.31
C ASP A 70 -1.61 21.92 3.66
N TYR A 71 -1.95 20.65 3.44
CA TYR A 71 -1.03 19.54 3.67
C TYR A 71 0.23 19.66 2.80
N TYR A 72 0.08 19.96 1.51
CA TYR A 72 1.24 20.10 0.62
C TYR A 72 2.06 21.35 0.94
N GLN A 73 1.44 22.46 1.34
CA GLN A 73 2.17 23.63 1.78
C GLN A 73 3.06 23.32 3.00
N LEU A 74 2.52 22.61 4.01
CA LEU A 74 3.31 22.17 5.16
C LEU A 74 4.45 21.22 4.78
N MET A 75 4.21 20.31 3.83
CA MET A 75 5.25 19.42 3.31
C MET A 75 6.35 20.17 2.54
N ILE A 76 5.98 21.17 1.72
CA ILE A 76 6.92 21.98 0.92
C ILE A 76 7.76 22.87 1.82
N ALA A 77 7.19 23.41 2.90
CA ALA A 77 7.93 24.18 3.90
C ALA A 77 9.06 23.34 4.55
N GLY A 78 8.97 22.01 4.50
CA GLY A 78 10.03 21.08 4.92
C GLY A 78 10.25 21.00 6.43
N GLN A 79 9.50 21.78 7.21
CA GLN A 79 9.60 21.84 8.67
C GLN A 79 8.97 20.64 9.38
N TYR A 80 8.02 19.97 8.71
CA TYR A 80 7.20 18.91 9.31
C TYR A 80 7.22 17.66 8.43
N ARG A 81 7.31 16.49 9.05
CA ARG A 81 7.12 15.20 8.38
C ARG A 81 5.64 15.01 8.04
N ALA A 82 5.37 14.14 7.08
CA ALA A 82 4.01 13.80 6.63
C ALA A 82 3.00 13.55 7.77
N ARG A 83 3.41 12.80 8.80
CA ARG A 83 2.55 12.49 9.95
C ARG A 83 2.30 13.71 10.84
N GLU A 84 3.27 14.61 10.99
CA GLU A 84 3.14 15.85 11.75
C GLU A 84 2.21 16.82 11.02
N CYS A 85 2.35 16.97 9.70
CA CYS A 85 1.39 17.72 8.88
C CYS A 85 -0.04 17.20 9.05
N ALA A 86 -0.21 15.87 9.08
CA ALA A 86 -1.51 15.25 9.30
C ALA A 86 -2.09 15.50 10.70
N GLN A 87 -1.24 15.58 11.74
CA GLN A 87 -1.68 15.92 13.09
C GLN A 87 -2.08 17.39 13.20
N ILE A 88 -1.28 18.30 12.65
CA ILE A 88 -1.57 19.74 12.59
C ILE A 88 -2.91 20.01 11.92
N LEU A 89 -3.19 19.29 10.83
CA LEU A 89 -4.45 19.41 10.09
C LEU A 89 -5.60 18.59 10.69
N GLY A 90 -5.40 17.94 11.84
CA GLY A 90 -6.43 17.13 12.50
C GLY A 90 -6.87 15.91 11.69
N LEU A 91 -6.04 15.41 10.76
CA LEU A 91 -6.26 14.19 9.98
C LEU A 91 -5.90 12.93 10.77
N LEU A 92 -5.02 13.06 11.75
CA LEU A 92 -4.63 12.00 12.67
C LEU A 92 -4.74 12.50 14.10
N THR A 93 -5.58 11.82 14.89
CA THR A 93 -5.59 11.99 16.34
C THR A 93 -4.44 11.22 16.94
N VAL A 94 -3.51 11.93 17.59
CA VAL A 94 -2.57 11.32 18.51
C VAL A 94 -3.35 11.05 19.78
N LYS A 95 -3.69 9.79 20.08
CA LYS A 95 -4.01 9.46 21.46
C LYS A 95 -2.73 9.74 22.26
N PRO A 96 -2.74 10.64 23.27
CA PRO A 96 -1.63 10.66 24.20
C PRO A 96 -1.53 9.25 24.77
N ALA A 97 -0.33 8.67 24.75
CA ALA A 97 -0.08 7.44 25.48
C ALA A 97 -0.52 7.71 26.92
N GLY A 98 -1.63 7.12 27.35
CA GLY A 98 -2.07 7.23 28.73
C GLY A 98 -0.93 6.69 29.58
N ASN A 99 -0.33 7.56 30.39
CA ASN A 99 0.52 7.14 31.50
C ASN A 99 -0.25 6.08 32.28
N LYS A 100 0.27 4.85 32.28
CA LYS A 100 0.02 3.90 33.37
C LYS A 100 1.17 4.04 34.35
#